data_AF-A0A7S2NVU4-F1
#
_entry.id   AF-A0A7S2NVU4-F1
#
_cell.length_a   1.000
_cell.length_b   1.000
_cell.length_c   1.000
_cell.angle_alpha   90.00
_cell.angle_beta   90.00
_cell.angle_gamma   90.00
#
_symmetry.space_group_name_H-M   'P 1'
#
loop_
_entity.id
_entity.type
_entity.pdbx_description
1 polymer ?
#
loop_
_entity_poly.entity_id
_entity_poly.type
_entity_poly.pdbx_seq_one_letter_code
_entity_poly.pdbx_strand_id
1 'polypeptide(L)'
;TWIMRRVETPGPLEVLVVYNTPHDLPAAEARLRELAAHEAWPQGRRLRVLRVTESRSKAANLNAALRAVRDPHVVIYDADHHPDPQSLLLLFEKLARERLDCVQGSYYM
;
A
#
# COMPACT_ATOMS: atom_id res chain seq x y z
N THR A 1 -6.03 -1.72 8.72
CA THR A 1 -5.15 -0.57 9.09
C THR A 1 -3.80 -0.98 9.67
N TRP A 2 -3.40 -2.27 9.61
CA TRP A 2 -2.14 -2.76 10.20
C TRP A 2 -0.92 -2.00 9.68
N ILE A 3 -0.76 -1.95 8.35
CA ILE A 3 0.35 -1.26 7.65
C ILE A 3 0.50 0.18 8.14
N MET A 4 -0.60 0.94 8.17
CA MET A 4 -0.61 2.35 8.61
C MET A 4 -0.10 2.54 10.03
N ARG A 5 -0.23 1.53 10.91
CA ARG A 5 0.07 1.64 12.34
C ARG A 5 1.37 0.98 12.75
N ARG A 6 1.78 -0.09 12.06
CA ARG A 6 2.80 -1.02 12.56
C ARG A 6 4.05 -1.10 11.68
N VAL A 7 3.92 -0.96 10.36
CA VAL A 7 5.09 -1.08 9.47
C VAL A 7 6.01 0.12 9.67
N GLU A 8 7.28 -0.13 9.93
CA GLU A 8 8.34 0.86 10.02
C GLU A 8 8.83 1.21 8.62
N THR A 9 9.16 2.48 8.39
CA THR A 9 9.48 2.99 7.05
C THR A 9 10.79 3.78 7.09
N PRO A 10 11.60 3.74 6.01
CA PRO A 10 12.86 4.48 5.94
C PRO A 10 12.65 6.00 5.73
N GLY A 11 11.40 6.41 5.49
CA GLY A 11 11.00 7.80 5.23
C GLY A 11 9.48 7.97 5.24
N PRO A 12 8.96 9.08 4.70
CA PRO A 12 7.52 9.32 4.59
C PRO A 12 6.81 8.17 3.86
N LEU A 13 5.62 7.80 4.34
CA LEU A 13 4.81 6.73 3.75
C LEU A 13 3.43 7.25 3.34
N GLU A 14 3.10 7.01 2.09
CA GLU A 14 1.74 7.12 1.55
C GLU A 14 1.26 5.72 1.15
N VAL A 15 0.08 5.34 1.64
CA VAL A 15 -0.57 4.07 1.27
C VAL A 15 -1.73 4.38 0.33
N LEU A 16 -1.65 3.87 -0.88
CA LEU A 16 -2.73 3.91 -1.85
C LEU A 16 -3.53 2.59 -1.82
N VAL A 17 -4.74 2.64 -1.28
CA VAL A 17 -5.68 1.51 -1.33
C VAL A 17 -6.35 1.51 -2.69
N VAL A 18 -6.12 0.47 -3.49
CA VAL A 18 -6.74 0.32 -4.82
C VAL A 18 -7.68 -0.87 -4.83
N TYR A 19 -8.92 -0.64 -5.24
CA TYR A 19 -9.95 -1.68 -5.30
C TYR A 19 -10.83 -1.52 -6.54
N ASN A 20 -11.46 -2.63 -6.92
CA ASN A 20 -12.46 -2.67 -7.97
C ASN A 20 -13.68 -3.42 -7.46
N THR A 21 -14.87 -2.94 -7.82
CA THR A 21 -16.14 -3.59 -7.52
C THR A 21 -17.15 -3.21 -8.59
N PRO A 22 -17.94 -4.17 -9.12
CA PRO A 22 -18.96 -3.90 -10.14
C PRO A 22 -20.15 -3.12 -9.57
N HIS A 23 -20.33 -3.13 -8.26
CA HIS A 23 -21.40 -2.44 -7.55
C HIS A 23 -20.85 -1.64 -6.37
N ASP A 24 -21.58 -0.63 -5.92
CA ASP A 24 -21.17 0.17 -4.77
C ASP A 24 -21.11 -0.67 -3.49
N LEU A 25 -20.21 -0.30 -2.59
CA LEU A 25 -20.03 -0.94 -1.29
C LEU A 25 -20.15 0.12 -0.19
N PRO A 26 -21.36 0.69 0.05
CA PRO A 26 -21.51 1.95 0.78
C PRO A 26 -20.84 1.95 2.16
N ALA A 27 -20.95 0.86 2.91
CA ALA A 27 -20.33 0.74 4.23
C ALA A 27 -18.79 0.70 4.16
N ALA A 28 -18.23 -0.10 3.24
CA ALA A 28 -16.78 -0.19 3.07
C ALA A 28 -16.20 1.12 2.49
N GLU A 29 -16.89 1.73 1.52
CA GLU A 29 -16.48 2.98 0.88
C GLU A 29 -16.60 4.17 1.83
N ALA A 30 -17.62 4.22 2.69
CA ALA A 30 -17.69 5.18 3.79
C ALA A 30 -16.50 5.03 4.72
N ARG A 31 -16.19 3.78 5.12
CA ARG A 31 -15.05 3.52 5.99
C ARG A 31 -13.71 3.90 5.36
N LEU A 32 -13.53 3.62 4.07
CA LEU A 32 -12.32 4.01 3.33
C LEU A 32 -12.19 5.53 3.25
N ARG A 33 -13.29 6.27 3.02
CA ARG A 33 -13.31 7.74 3.02
C ARG A 33 -12.93 8.31 4.39
N GLU A 34 -13.47 7.76 5.47
CA GLU A 34 -13.08 8.16 6.84
C GLU A 34 -11.59 7.94 7.10
N LEU A 35 -11.06 6.78 6.71
CA LEU A 35 -9.64 6.46 6.90
C LEU A 35 -8.71 7.36 6.07
N ALA A 36 -9.15 7.76 4.87
CA ALA A 36 -8.40 8.67 4.01
C ALA A 36 -8.41 10.10 4.52
N ALA A 37 -9.51 10.54 5.15
CA ALA A 37 -9.62 11.85 5.77
C ALA A 37 -8.94 11.96 7.15
N HIS A 38 -8.42 10.85 7.68
CA HIS A 38 -7.83 10.83 9.00
C HIS A 38 -6.44 11.49 9.00
N GLU A 39 -6.31 12.65 9.66
CA GLU A 39 -5.07 13.44 9.66
C GLU A 39 -4.03 12.97 10.69
N ALA A 40 -4.47 12.26 11.75
CA ALA A 40 -3.60 11.85 12.86
C ALA A 40 -2.96 10.47 12.68
N TRP A 41 -2.54 10.11 11.46
CA TRP A 41 -1.76 8.90 11.27
C TRP A 41 -0.33 9.07 11.84
N PRO A 42 0.28 8.00 12.40
CA PRO A 42 1.64 8.07 12.93
C PRO A 42 2.61 8.65 11.90
N GLN A 43 3.55 9.48 12.34
CA GLN A 43 4.64 10.02 11.50
C GLN A 43 4.15 10.75 10.24
N GLY A 44 2.94 11.34 10.26
CA GLY A 44 2.39 12.10 9.13
C GLY A 44 2.08 11.24 7.90
N ARG A 45 1.85 9.93 8.09
CA ARG A 45 1.48 9.01 7.01
C ARG A 45 0.19 9.45 6.34
N ARG A 46 0.08 9.19 5.03
CA ARG A 46 -1.14 9.49 4.27
C ARG A 46 -1.79 8.21 3.77
N LEU A 47 -3.11 8.20 3.75
CA LEU A 47 -3.90 7.14 3.12
C LEU A 47 -4.72 7.76 1.99
N ARG A 48 -4.59 7.20 0.79
CA ARG A 48 -5.41 7.55 -0.37
C ARG A 48 -6.17 6.32 -0.82
N VAL A 49 -7.29 6.54 -1.49
CA VAL A 49 -8.18 5.50 -1.94
C VAL A 49 -8.49 5.72 -3.41
N LEU A 50 -8.36 4.68 -4.22
CA LEU A 50 -8.65 4.69 -5.65
C LEU A 50 -9.56 3.52 -6.00
N ARG A 51 -10.78 3.85 -6.45
CA ARG A 51 -11.69 2.89 -7.08
C ARG A 51 -11.38 2.81 -8.56
N VAL A 52 -11.19 1.61 -9.09
CA VAL A 52 -10.94 1.37 -10.52
C VAL A 52 -12.13 0.60 -11.10
N THR A 53 -13.09 1.33 -11.65
CA THR A 53 -14.36 0.77 -12.15
C THR A 53 -14.18 -0.19 -13.33
N GLU A 54 -13.22 0.09 -14.21
CA GLU A 54 -12.94 -0.72 -15.41
C GLU A 54 -12.10 -1.96 -15.14
N SER A 55 -11.57 -2.11 -13.91
CA SER A 55 -10.66 -3.19 -13.60
C SER A 55 -11.41 -4.51 -13.34
N ARG A 56 -10.92 -5.57 -13.98
CA ARG A 56 -11.42 -6.95 -13.83
C ARG A 56 -10.45 -7.88 -13.11
N SER A 57 -9.29 -7.38 -12.65
CA SER A 57 -8.27 -8.23 -12.02
C SER A 57 -7.37 -7.46 -11.05
N LYS A 58 -6.68 -8.21 -10.17
CA LYS A 58 -5.63 -7.64 -9.30
C LYS A 58 -4.57 -6.90 -10.12
N ALA A 59 -4.09 -7.49 -11.22
CA ALA A 59 -3.08 -6.88 -12.08
C ALA A 59 -3.56 -5.58 -12.73
N ALA A 60 -4.83 -5.51 -13.16
CA ALA A 60 -5.40 -4.27 -13.69
C ALA A 60 -5.49 -3.16 -12.63
N ASN A 61 -5.80 -3.48 -11.37
CA ASN A 61 -5.72 -2.53 -10.27
C ASN A 61 -4.30 -2.02 -10.06
N LEU A 62 -3.30 -2.91 -10.05
CA LEU A 62 -1.90 -2.52 -9.89
C LEU A 62 -1.44 -1.61 -11.03
N ASN A 63 -1.81 -1.91 -12.28
CA ASN A 63 -1.50 -1.06 -13.42
C ASN A 63 -2.15 0.33 -13.34
N ALA A 64 -3.34 0.45 -12.77
CA ALA A 64 -3.96 1.76 -12.50
C ALA A 64 -3.23 2.49 -11.35
N ALA A 65 -2.86 1.77 -10.29
CA ALA A 65 -2.12 2.29 -9.16
C ALA A 65 -0.77 2.88 -9.58
N LEU A 66 0.01 2.12 -10.37
CA LEU A 66 1.34 2.52 -10.82
C LEU A 66 1.34 3.78 -11.70
N ARG A 67 0.22 4.09 -12.38
CA ARG A 67 0.07 5.36 -13.11
C ARG A 67 -0.22 6.56 -12.20
N ALA A 68 -0.71 6.31 -10.98
CA ALA A 68 -1.08 7.33 -10.01
C ALA A 68 0.03 7.63 -8.99
N VAL A 69 1.08 6.80 -8.94
CA VAL A 69 2.24 6.93 -8.05
C VAL A 69 3.42 7.51 -8.82
N ARG A 70 4.19 8.40 -8.19
CA ARG A 70 5.41 9.00 -8.77
C ARG A 70 6.64 8.81 -7.90
N ASP A 71 6.47 8.16 -6.76
CA ASP A 71 7.51 7.91 -5.78
C ASP A 71 8.58 6.98 -6.36
N PRO A 72 9.86 7.20 -6.00
CA PRO A 72 10.98 6.42 -6.54
C PRO A 72 10.98 4.96 -6.09
N HIS A 73 10.28 4.66 -4.99
CA HIS A 73 10.17 3.31 -4.44
C HIS A 73 8.70 2.98 -4.20
N VAL A 74 8.28 1.80 -4.65
CA VAL A 74 6.91 1.31 -4.50
C VAL A 74 6.97 -0.08 -3.87
N VAL A 75 6.13 -0.29 -2.85
CA VAL A 75 5.91 -1.60 -2.22
C VAL A 75 4.46 -2.01 -2.42
N ILE A 76 4.25 -3.30 -2.72
CA ILE A 76 2.93 -3.88 -2.91
C ILE A 76 2.64 -4.80 -1.72
N TYR A 77 1.49 -4.57 -1.08
CA TYR A 77 0.96 -5.45 -0.03
C TYR A 77 -0.42 -5.94 -0.45
N ASP A 78 -0.69 -7.22 -0.22
CA ASP A 78 -2.07 -7.71 -0.21
C ASP A 78 -2.82 -7.15 1.02
N ALA A 79 -4.13 -6.96 0.88
CA ALA A 79 -4.96 -6.29 1.89
C ALA A 79 -5.15 -7.11 3.18
N ASP A 80 -4.98 -8.43 3.10
CA ASP A 80 -5.05 -9.39 4.20
C ASP A 80 -3.68 -9.69 4.82
N HIS A 81 -2.61 -9.04 4.34
CA HIS A 81 -1.27 -9.26 4.87
C HIS A 81 -1.01 -8.40 6.12
N HIS A 82 -0.53 -9.06 7.18
CA HIS A 82 0.03 -8.42 8.39
C HIS A 82 1.55 -8.64 8.44
N PRO A 83 2.33 -7.89 7.64
CA PRO A 83 3.78 -8.06 7.61
C PRO A 83 4.42 -7.74 8.95
N ASP A 84 5.59 -8.33 9.19
CA ASP A 84 6.48 -7.94 10.29
C ASP A 84 6.75 -6.43 10.23
N PRO A 85 6.72 -5.71 11.38
CA PRO A 85 6.96 -4.27 11.44
C PRO A 85 8.21 -3.80 10.69
N GLN A 86 9.31 -4.56 10.75
CA GLN A 86 10.61 -4.17 10.19
C GLN A 86 10.80 -4.64 8.75
N SER A 87 9.87 -5.43 8.20
CA SER A 87 10.00 -6.02 6.87
C SER A 87 10.29 -5.00 5.76
N LEU A 88 9.63 -3.83 5.77
CA LEU A 88 9.85 -2.80 4.76
C LEU A 88 11.25 -2.17 4.85
N LEU A 89 11.76 -1.97 6.07
CA LEU A 89 13.13 -1.49 6.27
C LEU A 89 14.15 -2.48 5.70
N LEU A 90 13.97 -3.77 6.00
CA LEU A 90 14.86 -4.83 5.50
C LEU A 90 14.83 -4.94 3.97
N LEU A 91 13.63 -4.86 3.36
CA LEU A 91 13.48 -4.85 1.91
C LEU A 91 14.18 -3.64 1.28
N PHE A 92 14.00 -2.45 1.86
CA PHE A 92 14.61 -1.22 1.38
C PHE A 92 16.14 -1.25 1.51
N GLU A 93 16.65 -1.69 2.66
CA GLU A 93 18.10 -1.84 2.89
C GLU A 93 18.71 -2.77 1.84
N LYS A 94 18.08 -3.92 1.59
CA LYS A 94 18.56 -4.88 0.58
C LYS A 94 18.56 -4.27 -0.82
N LEU A 95 17.46 -3.62 -1.20
CA LEU A 95 17.33 -2.97 -2.51
C LEU A 95 18.42 -1.91 -2.71
N ALA A 96 18.63 -1.04 -1.72
CA ALA A 96 19.61 0.05 -1.79
C ALA A 96 21.06 -0.46 -1.78
N ARG A 97 21.39 -1.40 -0.89
CA ARG A 97 22.75 -1.90 -0.71
C ARG A 97 23.22 -2.73 -1.90
N GLU A 98 22.35 -3.57 -2.43
CA GLU A 98 22.67 -4.47 -3.56
C GLU A 98 22.38 -3.82 -4.93
N ARG A 99 21.86 -2.59 -4.94
CA ARG A 99 21.49 -1.83 -6.15
C ARG A 99 20.55 -2.62 -7.06
N LEU A 100 19.53 -3.22 -6.46
CA LEU A 100 18.54 -4.05 -7.15
C LEU A 100 17.36 -3.20 -7.64
N ASP A 101 16.74 -3.61 -8.73
CA ASP A 101 15.50 -2.97 -9.22
C ASP A 101 14.25 -3.47 -8.45
N CYS A 102 14.32 -4.69 -7.90
CA CYS A 102 13.20 -5.30 -7.17
C CYS A 102 13.71 -6.27 -6.11
N VAL A 103 13.03 -6.28 -4.95
CA VAL A 103 13.23 -7.26 -3.87
C VAL A 103 11.86 -7.75 -3.42
N GLN A 104 11.74 -9.06 -3.22
CA GLN A 104 10.54 -9.68 -2.67
C GLN A 104 10.84 -10.30 -1.30
N GLY A 105 9.97 -10.05 -0.34
CA GLY A 105 9.99 -10.76 0.93
C GLY A 105 9.49 -12.18 0.76
N SER A 106 10.21 -13.16 1.31
CA SER A 106 9.74 -14.54 1.42
C SER A 106 9.19 -14.78 2.83
N TYR A 107 8.04 -15.44 2.92
CA TYR A 107 7.55 -15.99 4.18
C TYR A 107 8.17 -17.38 4.37
N TYR A 108 8.99 -17.57 5.40
CA TYR A 108 9.40 -18.91 5.81
C TYR A 108 8.41 -19.39 6.88
N MET A 109 7.71 -20.49 6.58
CA MET A 109 6.88 -21.23 7.54
C MET A 109 7.76 -22.14 8.41
#